data_AF-A0A8J8TET6-F1
#
_entry.id   AF-A0A8J8TET6-F1
#
_cell.length_a   1.000
_cell.length_b   1.000
_cell.length_c   1.000
_cell.angle_alpha   90.00
_cell.angle_beta   90.00
_cell.angle_gamma   90.00
#
_symmetry.space_group_name_H-M   'P 1'
#
loop_
_entity.id
_entity.type
_entity.pdbx_description
1 polymer ?
#
loop_
_entity_poly.entity_id
_entity_poly.type
_entity_poly.pdbx_seq_one_letter_code
_entity_poly.pdbx_strand_id
1 'polypeptide(L)'
;MLPVGFWIGIGVMTLSLVIGAFTASERVFFIQAMAVFVTLWGSTALFQTYPAVWDSYMHYNSSFEIVSTGFIPDDPDYSYAYNYPGFFAFAATFSTIADPNVIEFLRFYPVFAAAFTLVAIYLFIRTYVPATGYRVAFLVAAFVNVWLQFNFSPQSVGLAIGLLIFVCLERQGTVWKGTAVALFAFLTVSHPTTVLFVLSAVVVKEILSRIYHRVKTTAPPANGHWPAALFLIIWILWSLVGAAEFTLNLTQFVLGQVQYLGFMDQAVQNQYEMRTGTENIFGTLYPQIRTFTILLFGLLTLIGLLIYVFNRKKISIPKHILPLLFIPALAIPLDALFFNGQIYDRGILYLMLVAPLFFIPTLLRKKKITAALTTILVAGIVVSCASTMFYQQSLYTSSAESIAASDYLSEEVPQTYVIGGYYPYKDWGDGESYQRLQFSATYPTTVLEMASSSGSGSYLFDDTTELWYKQWGIEDRYDFYLNQEIMNSKVYDNGRYQVMFVRGT
;
A
#
# COMPACT_ATOMS: atom_id res chain seq x y z
N MET A 1 -2.91 -13.25 18.82
CA MET A 1 -2.33 -14.40 18.07
C MET A 1 -3.47 -15.23 17.48
N LEU A 2 -3.30 -15.78 16.28
CA LEU A 2 -4.34 -16.61 15.63
C LEU A 2 -4.40 -18.03 16.23
N PRO A 3 -5.57 -18.69 16.24
CA PRO A 3 -5.74 -20.03 16.80
C PRO A 3 -4.83 -21.08 16.12
N VAL A 4 -4.39 -22.10 16.87
CA VAL A 4 -3.53 -23.18 16.34
C VAL A 4 -4.15 -23.86 15.10
N GLY A 5 -5.47 -24.04 15.09
CA GLY A 5 -6.20 -24.61 13.95
C GLY A 5 -6.03 -23.83 12.64
N PHE A 6 -5.91 -22.49 12.71
CA PHE A 6 -5.63 -21.66 11.55
C PHE A 6 -4.27 -22.02 10.93
N TRP A 7 -3.23 -22.14 11.76
CA TRP A 7 -1.87 -22.46 11.30
C TRP A 7 -1.77 -23.87 10.72
N ILE A 8 -2.47 -24.84 11.31
CA ILE A 8 -2.58 -26.19 10.73
C ILE A 8 -3.22 -26.13 9.34
N GLY A 9 -4.32 -25.39 9.19
CA GLY A 9 -4.99 -25.19 7.90
C GLY A 9 -4.07 -24.55 6.85
N ILE A 10 -3.38 -23.47 7.21
CA ILE A 10 -2.38 -22.82 6.35
C ILE A 10 -1.28 -23.80 5.94
N GLY A 11 -0.79 -24.63 6.86
CA GLY A 11 0.22 -25.64 6.59
C GLY A 11 -0.23 -26.66 5.53
N VAL A 12 -1.46 -27.18 5.67
CA VAL A 12 -2.06 -28.12 4.71
C VAL A 12 -2.25 -27.47 3.34
N MET A 13 -2.80 -26.25 3.28
CA MET A 13 -3.01 -25.54 2.02
C MET A 13 -1.69 -25.19 1.33
N THR A 14 -0.67 -24.80 2.10
CA THR A 14 0.67 -24.51 1.58
C THR A 14 1.34 -25.76 1.03
N LEU A 15 1.25 -26.90 1.74
CA LEU A 15 1.75 -28.18 1.24
C LEU A 15 1.06 -28.59 -0.06
N SER A 16 -0.27 -28.44 -0.13
CA SER A 16 -1.05 -28.69 -1.34
C SER A 16 -0.60 -27.78 -2.50
N LEU A 17 -0.34 -26.50 -2.23
CA LEU A 17 0.15 -25.54 -3.22
C LEU A 17 1.54 -25.92 -3.74
N VAL A 18 2.46 -26.31 -2.86
CA VAL A 18 3.81 -26.76 -3.24
C VAL A 18 3.73 -27.97 -4.15
N ILE A 19 2.94 -28.99 -3.80
CA ILE A 19 2.73 -30.17 -4.65
C ILE A 19 2.09 -29.78 -5.99
N GLY A 20 1.07 -28.93 -5.94
CA GLY A 20 0.34 -28.47 -7.12
C GLY A 20 1.16 -27.62 -8.09
N ALA A 21 2.13 -26.84 -7.58
CA ALA A 21 3.05 -26.06 -8.41
C ALA A 21 3.81 -26.93 -9.42
N PHE A 22 4.11 -28.19 -9.07
CA PHE A 22 4.85 -29.13 -9.92
C PHE A 22 3.96 -30.11 -10.68
N THR A 23 2.81 -30.48 -10.12
CA THR A 23 2.02 -31.63 -10.61
C THR A 23 0.63 -31.27 -11.11
N ALA A 24 0.05 -30.16 -10.65
CA ALA A 24 -1.35 -29.83 -10.95
C ALA A 24 -1.51 -29.12 -12.30
N SER A 25 -2.74 -29.16 -12.82
CA SER A 25 -3.15 -28.33 -13.95
C SER A 25 -3.04 -26.83 -13.59
N GLU A 26 -2.95 -25.98 -14.60
CA GLU A 26 -2.81 -24.53 -14.41
C GLU A 26 -3.94 -23.93 -13.57
N ARG A 27 -5.19 -24.38 -13.81
CA ARG A 27 -6.37 -23.93 -13.05
C ARG A 27 -6.29 -24.33 -11.59
N VAL A 28 -5.95 -25.59 -11.31
CA VAL A 28 -5.86 -26.10 -9.93
C VAL A 28 -4.75 -25.40 -9.17
N PHE A 29 -3.57 -25.23 -9.79
CA PHE A 29 -2.48 -24.46 -9.19
C PHE A 29 -2.89 -23.03 -8.81
N PHE A 30 -3.56 -22.32 -9.73
CA PHE A 30 -4.01 -20.96 -9.46
C PHE A 30 -5.04 -20.90 -8.32
N ILE A 31 -6.01 -21.82 -8.29
CA ILE A 31 -7.01 -21.89 -7.22
C ILE A 31 -6.33 -22.16 -5.87
N GLN A 32 -5.35 -23.07 -5.81
CA GLN A 32 -4.59 -23.34 -4.59
C GLN A 32 -3.82 -22.10 -4.12
N ALA A 33 -3.16 -21.38 -5.04
CA ALA A 33 -2.43 -20.16 -4.70
C ALA A 33 -3.38 -19.07 -4.19
N MET A 34 -4.54 -18.92 -4.83
CA MET A 34 -5.58 -17.98 -4.43
C MET A 34 -6.14 -18.29 -3.04
N ALA A 35 -6.43 -19.56 -2.76
CA ALA A 35 -6.91 -19.97 -1.44
C ALA A 35 -5.92 -19.63 -0.33
N VAL A 36 -4.63 -19.93 -0.50
CA VAL A 36 -3.59 -19.59 0.48
C VAL A 36 -3.46 -18.07 0.62
N PHE A 37 -3.36 -17.35 -0.50
CA PHE A 37 -3.13 -15.91 -0.50
C PHE A 37 -4.28 -15.14 0.14
N VAL A 38 -5.52 -15.45 -0.22
CA VAL A 38 -6.73 -14.83 0.34
C VAL A 38 -6.88 -15.17 1.82
N THR A 39 -6.59 -16.41 2.23
CA THR A 39 -6.69 -16.78 3.66
C THR A 39 -5.66 -16.02 4.51
N LEU A 40 -4.45 -15.83 3.99
CA LEU A 40 -3.42 -15.05 4.69
C LEU A 40 -3.83 -13.58 4.79
N TRP A 41 -4.02 -12.91 3.66
CA TRP A 41 -4.30 -11.47 3.63
C TRP A 41 -5.69 -11.08 4.12
N GLY A 42 -6.65 -11.99 4.04
CA GLY A 42 -8.01 -11.85 4.56
C GLY A 42 -8.17 -12.30 6.01
N SER A 43 -7.09 -12.70 6.70
CA SER A 43 -7.20 -13.16 8.09
C SER A 43 -7.80 -12.10 9.02
N THR A 44 -7.48 -10.82 8.83
CA THR A 44 -8.13 -9.73 9.58
C THR A 44 -9.63 -9.70 9.35
N ALA A 45 -10.09 -9.87 8.11
CA ALA A 45 -11.53 -9.98 7.80
C ALA A 45 -12.18 -11.20 8.47
N LEU A 46 -11.47 -12.30 8.66
CA LEU A 46 -12.03 -13.52 9.26
C LEU A 46 -12.11 -13.44 10.79
N PHE A 47 -11.14 -12.80 11.44
CA PHE A 47 -10.99 -12.84 12.89
C PHE A 47 -11.30 -11.52 13.62
N GLN A 48 -11.37 -10.38 12.93
CA GLN A 48 -11.75 -9.10 13.52
C GLN A 48 -13.22 -8.80 13.26
N THR A 49 -13.89 -8.19 14.23
CA THR A 49 -15.29 -7.75 14.11
C THR A 49 -15.41 -6.55 13.19
N TYR A 50 -14.45 -5.63 13.26
CA TYR A 50 -14.45 -4.36 12.53
C TYR A 50 -13.35 -4.31 11.46
N PRO A 51 -13.51 -3.48 10.42
CA PRO A 51 -12.44 -3.18 9.48
C PRO A 51 -11.16 -2.79 10.20
N ALA A 52 -10.09 -3.53 9.91
CA ALA A 52 -8.85 -3.42 10.68
C ALA A 52 -8.09 -2.14 10.40
N VAL A 53 -8.24 -1.49 9.23
CA VAL A 53 -7.39 -0.36 8.82
C VAL A 53 -8.20 0.93 8.79
N TRP A 54 -7.71 1.93 9.53
CA TRP A 54 -8.30 3.27 9.66
C TRP A 54 -8.69 3.91 8.32
N ASP A 55 -7.77 3.93 7.35
CA ASP A 55 -7.98 4.48 6.01
C ASP A 55 -9.25 3.96 5.33
N SER A 56 -9.69 2.74 5.64
CA SER A 56 -10.91 2.15 5.08
C SER A 56 -12.14 2.98 5.40
N TYR A 57 -12.24 3.50 6.62
CA TYR A 57 -13.37 4.31 7.06
C TYR A 57 -13.32 5.70 6.42
N MET A 58 -12.16 6.35 6.40
CA MET A 58 -11.99 7.66 5.78
C MET A 58 -12.33 7.64 4.28
N HIS A 59 -11.81 6.63 3.57
CA HIS A 59 -12.11 6.48 2.14
C HIS A 59 -13.56 6.07 1.88
N TYR A 60 -14.16 5.30 2.79
CA TYR A 60 -15.59 5.01 2.71
C TYR A 60 -16.42 6.27 2.91
N ASN A 61 -16.08 7.11 3.89
CA ASN A 61 -16.74 8.38 4.13
C ASN A 61 -16.74 9.27 2.87
N SER A 62 -15.61 9.35 2.17
CA SER A 62 -15.55 10.08 0.89
C SER A 62 -16.44 9.49 -0.21
N SER A 63 -16.68 8.17 -0.19
CA SER A 63 -17.62 7.52 -1.11
C SER A 63 -19.06 7.75 -0.68
N PHE A 64 -19.32 7.73 0.62
CA PHE A 64 -20.63 7.98 1.21
C PHE A 64 -21.09 9.42 0.94
N GLU A 65 -20.19 10.40 0.98
CA GLU A 65 -20.50 11.79 0.62
C GLU A 65 -21.01 11.93 -0.82
N ILE A 66 -20.48 11.13 -1.75
CA ILE A 66 -20.99 11.10 -3.13
C ILE A 66 -22.39 10.47 -3.17
N VAL A 67 -22.66 9.48 -2.33
CA VAL A 67 -24.00 8.86 -2.23
C VAL A 67 -25.01 9.82 -1.63
N SER A 68 -24.64 10.55 -0.57
CA SER A 68 -25.54 11.47 0.15
C SER A 68 -25.87 12.71 -0.68
N THR A 69 -24.89 13.30 -1.34
CA THR A 69 -25.07 14.55 -2.11
C THR A 69 -25.42 14.30 -3.57
N GLY A 70 -25.05 13.14 -4.13
CA GLY A 70 -25.12 12.86 -5.56
C GLY A 70 -24.03 13.52 -6.40
N PHE A 71 -23.06 14.21 -5.78
CA PHE A 71 -21.99 14.95 -6.45
C PHE A 71 -20.60 14.56 -5.94
N ILE A 72 -19.57 14.84 -6.73
CA ILE A 72 -18.18 14.73 -6.25
C ILE A 72 -17.94 15.84 -5.23
N PRO A 73 -17.35 15.55 -4.05
CA PRO A 73 -17.13 16.57 -3.03
C PRO A 73 -16.25 17.70 -3.57
N ASP A 74 -16.60 18.94 -3.25
CA ASP A 74 -15.83 20.16 -3.54
C ASP A 74 -15.17 20.78 -2.30
N ASP A 75 -15.33 20.13 -1.14
CA ASP A 75 -14.75 20.55 0.14
C ASP A 75 -13.29 20.06 0.31
N PRO A 76 -12.35 20.93 0.75
CA PRO A 76 -10.98 20.57 1.12
C PRO A 76 -10.85 19.42 2.13
N ASP A 77 -11.83 19.21 3.01
CA ASP A 77 -11.85 18.12 3.98
C ASP A 77 -11.91 16.74 3.28
N TYR A 78 -12.41 16.70 2.04
CA TYR A 78 -12.40 15.55 1.14
C TYR A 78 -11.34 15.66 0.04
N SER A 79 -10.24 16.38 0.29
CA SER A 79 -9.19 16.71 -0.69
C SER A 79 -8.76 15.58 -1.62
N TYR A 80 -8.71 14.32 -1.15
CA TYR A 80 -8.39 13.19 -2.03
C TYR A 80 -9.52 12.92 -3.05
N ALA A 81 -10.76 12.76 -2.60
CA ALA A 81 -11.89 12.47 -3.48
C ALA A 81 -12.22 13.64 -4.40
N TYR A 82 -12.00 14.86 -3.95
CA TYR A 82 -12.07 16.07 -4.77
C TYR A 82 -11.10 16.02 -5.97
N ASN A 83 -9.82 15.69 -5.75
CA ASN A 83 -8.81 15.67 -6.82
C ASN A 83 -8.78 14.35 -7.63
N TYR A 84 -9.16 13.23 -7.01
CA TYR A 84 -9.09 11.88 -7.58
C TYR A 84 -10.35 11.06 -7.25
N PRO A 85 -11.51 11.42 -7.82
CA PRO A 85 -12.82 10.87 -7.46
C PRO A 85 -13.08 9.45 -7.96
N GLY A 86 -12.30 8.93 -8.92
CA GLY A 86 -12.68 7.75 -9.71
C GLY A 86 -12.95 6.49 -8.90
N PHE A 87 -12.12 6.21 -7.89
CA PHE A 87 -12.33 5.09 -6.97
C PHE A 87 -13.58 5.28 -6.11
N PHE A 88 -13.76 6.49 -5.56
CA PHE A 88 -14.87 6.83 -4.66
C PHE A 88 -16.20 6.83 -5.40
N ALA A 89 -16.24 7.36 -6.63
CA ALA A 89 -17.43 7.33 -7.48
C ALA A 89 -17.82 5.89 -7.87
N PHE A 90 -16.84 5.04 -8.16
CA PHE A 90 -17.09 3.62 -8.41
C PHE A 90 -17.66 2.93 -7.16
N ALA A 91 -17.07 3.20 -5.99
CA ALA A 91 -17.56 2.64 -4.74
C ALA A 91 -18.94 3.18 -4.34
N ALA A 92 -19.20 4.47 -4.52
CA ALA A 92 -20.51 5.11 -4.29
C ALA A 92 -21.60 4.47 -5.17
N THR A 93 -21.28 4.19 -6.44
CA THR A 93 -22.18 3.47 -7.35
C THR A 93 -22.51 2.08 -6.83
N PHE A 94 -21.50 1.34 -6.34
CA PHE A 94 -21.73 0.03 -5.73
C PHE A 94 -22.57 0.13 -4.45
N SER A 95 -22.25 1.06 -3.55
CA SER A 95 -23.02 1.29 -2.31
C SER A 95 -24.48 1.63 -2.60
N THR A 96 -24.75 2.42 -3.64
CA THR A 96 -26.12 2.81 -4.01
C THR A 96 -26.93 1.65 -4.60
N ILE A 97 -26.29 0.77 -5.39
CA ILE A 97 -26.98 -0.33 -6.08
C ILE A 97 -27.16 -1.54 -5.15
N ALA A 98 -26.13 -1.87 -4.37
CA ALA A 98 -26.10 -3.08 -3.56
C ALA A 98 -26.56 -2.87 -2.12
N ASP A 99 -26.57 -1.61 -1.65
CA ASP A 99 -26.91 -1.21 -0.27
C ASP A 99 -26.33 -2.15 0.81
N PRO A 100 -24.99 -2.37 0.81
CA PRO A 100 -24.40 -3.34 1.70
C PRO A 100 -24.31 -2.79 3.13
N ASN A 101 -24.36 -3.67 4.14
CA ASN A 101 -23.95 -3.28 5.49
C ASN A 101 -22.50 -2.76 5.45
N VAL A 102 -22.29 -1.53 5.89
CA VAL A 102 -21.01 -0.82 5.77
C VAL A 102 -19.87 -1.55 6.45
N ILE A 103 -20.09 -2.01 7.68
CA ILE A 103 -19.05 -2.68 8.48
C ILE A 103 -18.66 -4.00 7.84
N GLU A 104 -19.64 -4.79 7.39
CA GLU A 104 -19.37 -6.04 6.69
C GLU A 104 -18.66 -5.81 5.34
N PHE A 105 -19.11 -4.82 4.57
CA PHE A 105 -18.49 -4.45 3.30
C PHE A 105 -17.02 -4.11 3.46
N LEU A 106 -16.71 -3.17 4.36
CA LEU A 106 -15.34 -2.73 4.62
C LEU A 106 -14.48 -3.84 5.23
N ARG A 107 -15.08 -4.71 6.06
CA ARG A 107 -14.40 -5.87 6.65
C ARG A 107 -14.01 -6.89 5.59
N PHE A 108 -14.88 -7.20 4.63
CA PHE A 108 -14.63 -8.21 3.60
C PHE A 108 -13.99 -7.67 2.32
N TYR A 109 -13.94 -6.35 2.12
CA TYR A 109 -13.29 -5.73 0.97
C TYR A 109 -11.83 -6.21 0.74
N PRO A 110 -10.97 -6.38 1.77
CA PRO A 110 -9.62 -6.90 1.59
C PRO A 110 -9.55 -8.28 0.94
N VAL A 111 -10.56 -9.14 1.15
CA VAL A 111 -10.65 -10.47 0.51
C VAL A 111 -10.81 -10.31 -1.00
N PHE A 112 -11.71 -9.41 -1.42
CA PHE A 112 -11.90 -9.08 -2.84
C PHE A 112 -10.63 -8.46 -3.45
N ALA A 113 -10.07 -7.43 -2.80
CA ALA A 113 -8.90 -6.72 -3.31
C ALA A 113 -7.67 -7.65 -3.43
N ALA A 114 -7.47 -8.55 -2.47
CA ALA A 114 -6.42 -9.57 -2.50
C ALA A 114 -6.61 -10.55 -3.66
N ALA A 115 -7.82 -11.07 -3.86
CA ALA A 115 -8.12 -11.98 -4.96
C ALA A 115 -7.93 -11.31 -6.32
N PHE A 116 -8.46 -10.09 -6.50
CA PHE A 116 -8.34 -9.33 -7.75
C PHE A 116 -6.87 -9.00 -8.07
N THR A 117 -6.11 -8.55 -7.07
CA THR A 117 -4.69 -8.25 -7.24
C THR A 117 -3.89 -9.51 -7.57
N LEU A 118 -4.20 -10.64 -6.95
CA LEU A 118 -3.53 -11.90 -7.26
C LEU A 118 -3.80 -12.36 -8.69
N VAL A 119 -5.04 -12.23 -9.18
CA VAL A 119 -5.39 -12.49 -10.60
C VAL A 119 -4.55 -11.59 -11.52
N ALA A 120 -4.44 -10.30 -11.20
CA ALA A 120 -3.66 -9.35 -11.99
C ALA A 120 -2.15 -9.71 -12.00
N ILE A 121 -1.58 -10.05 -10.84
CA ILE A 121 -0.18 -10.51 -10.73
C ILE A 121 0.03 -11.79 -11.54
N TYR A 122 -0.90 -12.74 -11.46
CA TYR A 122 -0.84 -13.99 -12.21
C TYR A 122 -0.82 -13.74 -13.72
N LEU A 123 -1.77 -12.96 -14.23
CA LEU A 123 -1.86 -12.62 -15.65
C LEU A 123 -0.62 -11.87 -16.13
N PHE A 124 -0.14 -10.91 -15.35
CA PHE A 124 1.07 -10.16 -15.64
C PHE A 124 2.29 -11.08 -15.77
N ILE A 125 2.52 -11.94 -14.78
CA ILE A 125 3.68 -12.85 -14.79
C ILE A 125 3.56 -13.88 -15.91
N ARG A 126 2.35 -14.38 -16.18
CA ARG A 126 2.07 -15.32 -17.26
C ARG A 126 2.33 -14.72 -18.65
N THR A 127 2.14 -13.41 -18.80
CA THR A 127 2.46 -12.66 -20.03
C THR A 127 3.97 -12.54 -20.26
N TYR A 128 4.75 -12.34 -19.20
CA TYR A 128 6.18 -12.01 -19.31
C TYR A 128 7.15 -13.17 -19.04
N VAL A 129 6.73 -14.22 -18.35
CA VAL A 129 7.62 -15.34 -17.98
C VAL A 129 7.32 -16.57 -18.83
N PRO A 130 8.36 -17.27 -19.37
CA PRO A 130 8.19 -18.53 -20.08
C PRO A 130 7.46 -19.61 -19.26
N ALA A 131 6.79 -20.53 -19.96
CA ALA A 131 5.92 -21.56 -19.38
C ALA A 131 6.59 -22.44 -18.30
N THR A 132 7.91 -22.66 -18.37
CA THR A 132 8.64 -23.52 -17.43
C THR A 132 9.03 -22.83 -16.11
N GLY A 133 8.79 -21.53 -15.94
CA GLY A 133 9.19 -20.78 -14.74
C GLY A 133 8.13 -19.85 -14.15
N TYR A 134 7.00 -19.62 -14.84
CA TYR A 134 6.01 -18.63 -14.41
C TYR A 134 5.40 -18.94 -13.05
N ARG A 135 5.16 -20.22 -12.71
CA ARG A 135 4.54 -20.61 -11.43
C ARG A 135 5.38 -20.19 -10.23
N VAL A 136 6.69 -20.42 -10.31
CA VAL A 136 7.63 -20.04 -9.24
C VAL A 136 7.79 -18.52 -9.20
N ALA A 137 7.93 -17.85 -10.35
CA ALA A 137 7.97 -16.39 -10.43
C ALA A 137 6.71 -15.75 -9.84
N PHE A 138 5.55 -16.35 -10.10
CA PHE A 138 4.27 -15.94 -9.56
C PHE A 138 4.20 -16.08 -8.04
N LEU A 139 4.54 -17.24 -7.50
CA LEU A 139 4.55 -17.44 -6.04
C LEU A 139 5.50 -16.47 -5.35
N VAL A 140 6.71 -16.27 -5.88
CA VAL A 140 7.67 -15.34 -5.30
C VAL A 140 7.16 -13.90 -5.38
N ALA A 141 6.70 -13.45 -6.53
CA ALA A 141 6.21 -12.07 -6.71
C ALA A 141 4.95 -11.77 -5.87
N ALA A 142 4.06 -12.76 -5.69
CA ALA A 142 2.84 -12.59 -4.91
C ALA A 142 3.12 -12.62 -3.40
N PHE A 143 3.81 -13.66 -2.91
CA PHE A 143 3.92 -13.91 -1.47
C PHE A 143 5.05 -13.13 -0.77
N VAL A 144 6.04 -12.62 -1.51
CA VAL A 144 7.12 -11.77 -0.94
C VAL A 144 6.72 -10.30 -0.89
N ASN A 145 5.71 -9.89 -1.65
CA ASN A 145 5.34 -8.49 -1.76
C ASN A 145 4.49 -8.06 -0.56
N VAL A 146 5.14 -7.91 0.59
CA VAL A 146 4.53 -7.52 1.87
C VAL A 146 4.14 -6.04 1.93
N TRP A 147 4.38 -5.29 0.86
CA TRP A 147 3.94 -3.90 0.67
C TRP A 147 2.57 -3.81 0.00
N LEU A 148 1.95 -4.95 -0.34
CA LEU A 148 0.58 -4.98 -0.82
C LEU A 148 -0.39 -4.46 0.25
N GLN A 149 -1.33 -3.63 -0.19
CA GLN A 149 -2.34 -3.00 0.66
C GLN A 149 -3.71 -3.33 0.09
N PHE A 150 -4.58 -3.89 0.92
CA PHE A 150 -5.90 -4.40 0.51
C PHE A 150 -7.06 -3.74 1.25
N ASN A 151 -6.78 -2.78 2.14
CA ASN A 151 -7.82 -1.98 2.78
C ASN A 151 -8.64 -1.20 1.75
N PHE A 152 -9.82 -0.74 2.15
CA PHE A 152 -10.71 0.00 1.27
C PHE A 152 -10.09 1.36 0.93
N SER A 153 -9.44 1.44 -0.22
CA SER A 153 -8.74 2.64 -0.68
C SER A 153 -8.41 2.57 -2.16
N PRO A 154 -8.16 3.70 -2.83
CA PRO A 154 -7.72 3.70 -4.23
C PRO A 154 -6.43 2.90 -4.44
N GLN A 155 -5.58 2.80 -3.41
CA GLN A 155 -4.33 2.05 -3.45
C GLN A 155 -4.51 0.56 -3.72
N SER A 156 -5.61 -0.02 -3.24
CA SER A 156 -5.90 -1.46 -3.27
C SER A 156 -6.21 -2.00 -4.67
N VAL A 157 -6.79 -1.16 -5.54
CA VAL A 157 -7.08 -1.51 -6.94
C VAL A 157 -6.06 -0.94 -7.91
N GLY A 158 -5.38 0.15 -7.53
CA GLY A 158 -4.44 0.86 -8.40
C GLY A 158 -3.33 -0.04 -8.96
N LEU A 159 -2.71 -0.89 -8.13
CA LEU A 159 -1.70 -1.83 -8.59
C LEU A 159 -2.28 -2.85 -9.59
N ALA A 160 -3.39 -3.50 -9.24
CA ALA A 160 -4.01 -4.52 -10.08
C ALA A 160 -4.33 -3.97 -11.48
N ILE A 161 -4.91 -2.76 -11.53
CA ILE A 161 -5.21 -2.05 -12.77
C ILE A 161 -3.93 -1.72 -13.54
N GLY A 162 -2.90 -1.20 -12.86
CA GLY A 162 -1.59 -0.95 -13.46
C GLY A 162 -0.98 -2.19 -14.13
N LEU A 163 -1.06 -3.35 -13.49
CA LEU A 163 -0.59 -4.62 -14.05
C LEU A 163 -1.44 -5.06 -15.26
N LEU A 164 -2.76 -4.92 -15.19
CA LEU A 164 -3.67 -5.25 -16.29
C LEU A 164 -3.46 -4.33 -17.50
N ILE A 165 -3.09 -3.06 -17.30
CA ILE A 165 -2.68 -2.16 -18.39
C ILE A 165 -1.50 -2.77 -19.14
N PHE A 166 -0.44 -3.21 -18.45
CA PHE A 166 0.70 -3.86 -19.10
C PHE A 166 0.32 -5.16 -19.82
N VAL A 167 -0.52 -6.00 -19.21
CA VAL A 167 -1.04 -7.22 -19.87
C VAL A 167 -1.76 -6.87 -21.17
N CYS A 168 -2.59 -5.83 -21.18
CA CYS A 168 -3.31 -5.39 -22.37
C CYS A 168 -2.37 -4.81 -23.43
N LEU A 169 -1.35 -4.05 -23.03
CA LEU A 169 -0.38 -3.43 -23.94
C LEU A 169 0.53 -4.44 -24.66
N GLU A 170 0.76 -5.62 -24.09
CA GLU A 170 1.49 -6.71 -24.74
C GLU A 170 0.64 -7.51 -25.72
N ARG A 171 -0.70 -7.48 -25.58
CA ARG A 171 -1.61 -8.22 -26.46
C ARG A 171 -1.82 -7.46 -27.77
N GLN A 172 -1.94 -8.20 -28.87
CA GLN A 172 -2.22 -7.63 -30.18
C GLN A 172 -3.72 -7.37 -30.35
N GLY A 173 -4.07 -6.25 -30.99
CA GLY A 173 -5.45 -5.88 -31.31
C GLY A 173 -5.85 -4.51 -30.78
N THR A 174 -6.77 -3.84 -31.47
CA THR A 174 -7.30 -2.51 -31.09
C THR A 174 -8.12 -2.58 -29.81
N VAL A 175 -8.86 -3.68 -29.60
CA VAL A 175 -9.65 -3.90 -28.38
C VAL A 175 -8.77 -3.85 -27.13
N TRP A 176 -7.66 -4.60 -27.11
CA TRP A 176 -6.73 -4.61 -25.97
C TRP A 176 -6.11 -3.23 -25.71
N LYS A 177 -5.76 -2.50 -26.77
CA LYS A 177 -5.25 -1.13 -26.64
C LYS A 177 -6.31 -0.17 -26.12
N GLY A 178 -7.56 -0.29 -26.59
CA GLY A 178 -8.71 0.47 -26.09
C GLY A 178 -8.96 0.20 -24.62
N THR A 179 -8.94 -1.08 -24.20
CA THR A 179 -9.05 -1.48 -22.79
C THR A 179 -7.92 -0.88 -21.96
N ALA A 180 -6.67 -0.91 -22.44
CA ALA A 180 -5.54 -0.31 -21.73
C ALA A 180 -5.72 1.21 -21.53
N VAL A 181 -6.26 1.91 -22.52
CA VAL A 181 -6.56 3.35 -22.44
C VAL A 181 -7.68 3.61 -21.44
N ALA A 182 -8.77 2.83 -21.46
CA ALA A 182 -9.87 2.97 -20.52
C ALA A 182 -9.42 2.70 -19.07
N LEU A 183 -8.65 1.64 -18.85
CA LEU A 183 -8.05 1.33 -17.56
C LEU A 183 -7.10 2.43 -17.09
N PHE A 184 -6.29 2.99 -18.00
CA PHE A 184 -5.39 4.10 -17.66
C PHE A 184 -6.16 5.36 -17.30
N ALA A 185 -7.23 5.70 -18.03
CA ALA A 185 -8.10 6.84 -17.69
C ALA A 185 -8.73 6.69 -16.32
N PHE A 186 -9.29 5.50 -16.01
CA PHE A 186 -9.79 5.20 -14.66
C PHE A 186 -8.69 5.36 -13.60
N LEU A 187 -7.49 4.84 -13.87
CA LEU A 187 -6.36 4.95 -12.95
C LEU A 187 -5.95 6.41 -12.73
N THR A 188 -5.95 7.24 -13.79
CA THR A 188 -5.64 8.68 -13.74
C THR A 188 -6.54 9.42 -12.78
N VAL A 189 -7.85 9.14 -12.82
CA VAL A 189 -8.83 9.79 -11.95
C VAL A 189 -8.94 9.15 -10.57
N SER A 190 -8.26 8.03 -10.31
CA SER A 190 -8.42 7.27 -9.06
C SER A 190 -7.19 7.28 -8.16
N HIS A 191 -5.98 7.14 -8.71
CA HIS A 191 -4.80 6.91 -7.88
C HIS A 191 -3.51 7.45 -8.55
N PRO A 192 -3.06 8.68 -8.21
CA PRO A 192 -1.99 9.38 -8.92
C PRO A 192 -0.65 8.65 -8.88
N THR A 193 -0.31 8.03 -7.75
CA THR A 193 1.02 7.42 -7.58
C THR A 193 1.25 6.28 -8.57
N THR A 194 0.26 5.40 -8.79
CA THR A 194 0.40 4.30 -9.77
C THR A 194 0.45 4.83 -11.20
N VAL A 195 -0.26 5.92 -11.51
CA VAL A 195 -0.21 6.57 -12.83
C VAL A 195 1.22 6.96 -13.19
N LEU A 196 1.98 7.53 -12.24
CA LEU A 196 3.37 7.92 -12.47
C LEU A 196 4.25 6.73 -12.86
N PHE A 197 4.13 5.58 -12.19
CA PHE A 197 4.88 4.38 -12.55
C PHE A 197 4.48 3.83 -13.93
N VAL A 198 3.17 3.74 -14.20
CA VAL A 198 2.66 3.20 -15.45
C VAL A 198 3.06 4.09 -16.64
N LEU A 199 2.80 5.39 -16.52
CA LEU A 199 3.12 6.39 -17.54
C LEU A 199 4.63 6.44 -17.80
N SER A 200 5.45 6.49 -16.76
CA SER A 200 6.91 6.52 -16.90
C SER A 200 7.44 5.28 -17.60
N ALA A 201 6.96 4.09 -17.23
CA ALA A 201 7.38 2.85 -17.89
C ALA A 201 6.95 2.82 -19.37
N VAL A 202 5.74 3.28 -19.67
CA VAL A 202 5.23 3.35 -21.05
C VAL A 202 6.02 4.34 -21.90
N VAL A 203 6.28 5.53 -21.39
CA VAL A 203 7.04 6.59 -22.08
C VAL A 203 8.48 6.16 -22.29
N VAL A 204 9.17 5.65 -21.26
CA VAL A 204 10.55 5.18 -21.38
C VAL A 204 10.66 4.02 -22.35
N LYS A 205 9.72 3.05 -22.32
CA LYS A 205 9.68 1.97 -23.31
C LYS A 205 9.60 2.51 -24.73
N GLU A 206 8.71 3.47 -24.97
CA GLU A 206 8.49 4.04 -26.30
C GLU A 206 9.70 4.85 -26.79
N ILE A 207 10.31 5.66 -25.92
CA ILE A 207 11.55 6.40 -26.23
C ILE A 207 12.68 5.42 -26.58
N LEU A 208 12.93 4.42 -25.73
CA LEU A 208 13.99 3.43 -25.97
C LEU A 208 13.75 2.64 -27.27
N SER A 209 12.49 2.29 -27.55
CA SER A 209 12.11 1.61 -28.80
C SER A 209 12.40 2.48 -30.03
N ARG A 210 12.08 3.77 -29.98
CA ARG A 210 12.34 4.72 -31.07
C ARG A 210 13.84 4.96 -31.29
N ILE A 211 14.61 5.11 -30.20
CA ILE A 211 16.08 5.23 -30.28
C ILE A 211 16.67 3.97 -30.89
N TYR A 212 16.25 2.79 -30.44
CA TYR A 212 16.74 1.52 -30.95
C TYR A 212 16.51 1.36 -32.47
N HIS A 213 15.32 1.72 -32.97
CA HIS A 213 15.00 1.67 -34.41
C HIS A 213 15.78 2.67 -35.24
N ARG A 214 16.02 3.88 -34.72
CA ARG A 214 16.89 4.85 -35.40
C ARG A 214 18.32 4.32 -35.57
N VAL A 215 18.84 3.61 -34.58
CA VAL A 215 20.19 3.03 -34.60
C VAL A 215 20.27 1.74 -35.43
N LYS A 216 19.19 0.94 -35.46
CA LYS A 216 19.09 -0.31 -36.23
C LYS A 216 17.89 -0.27 -37.17
N THR A 217 18.06 0.41 -38.30
CA THR A 217 17.02 0.56 -39.33
C THR A 217 16.53 -0.74 -39.97
N THR A 218 17.30 -1.83 -39.86
CA THR A 218 16.93 -3.18 -40.34
C THR A 218 16.19 -4.02 -39.31
N ALA A 219 15.99 -3.52 -38.08
CA ALA A 219 15.20 -4.23 -37.09
C ALA A 219 13.71 -4.20 -37.47
N PRO A 220 12.98 -5.34 -37.36
CA PRO A 220 11.55 -5.34 -37.60
C PRO A 220 10.88 -4.33 -36.65
N PRO A 221 9.88 -3.54 -37.11
CA PRO A 221 9.20 -2.57 -36.27
C PRO A 221 8.77 -3.25 -34.97
N ALA A 222 9.06 -2.61 -33.84
CA ALA A 222 8.78 -3.20 -32.53
C ALA A 222 7.29 -3.52 -32.48
N ASN A 223 6.96 -4.76 -32.09
CA ASN A 223 5.59 -5.23 -31.92
C ASN A 223 4.72 -4.13 -31.29
N GLY A 224 3.87 -3.49 -32.10
CA GLY A 224 2.91 -2.46 -31.70
C GLY A 224 3.46 -1.25 -30.91
N HIS A 225 3.31 -0.05 -31.44
CA HIS A 225 3.44 1.16 -30.62
C HIS A 225 2.46 1.12 -29.45
N TRP A 226 2.98 1.41 -28.25
CA TRP A 226 2.14 1.65 -27.08
C TRP A 226 1.55 3.06 -27.19
N PRO A 227 0.31 3.31 -26.72
CA PRO A 227 -0.38 4.59 -26.87
C PRO A 227 0.15 5.67 -25.90
N ALA A 228 1.47 5.84 -25.82
CA ALA A 228 2.14 6.74 -24.86
C ALA A 228 1.67 8.20 -24.97
N ALA A 229 1.46 8.69 -26.20
CA ALA A 229 0.95 10.05 -26.42
C ALA A 229 -0.46 10.24 -25.86
N LEU A 230 -1.34 9.24 -26.02
CA LEU A 230 -2.70 9.31 -25.47
C LEU A 230 -2.70 9.23 -23.95
N PHE A 231 -1.84 8.40 -23.36
CA PHE A 231 -1.65 8.34 -21.91
C PHE A 231 -1.16 9.69 -21.36
N LEU A 232 -0.19 10.32 -22.04
CA LEU A 232 0.27 11.67 -21.68
C LEU A 232 -0.86 12.69 -21.75
N ILE A 233 -1.65 12.69 -22.84
CA ILE A 233 -2.78 13.62 -23.00
C ILE A 233 -3.80 13.43 -21.87
N ILE A 234 -4.20 12.20 -21.56
CA ILE A 234 -5.15 11.90 -20.48
C ILE A 234 -4.62 12.42 -19.13
N TRP A 235 -3.36 12.12 -18.82
CA TRP A 235 -2.75 12.54 -17.56
C TRP A 235 -2.59 14.05 -17.45
N ILE A 236 -2.15 14.72 -18.52
CA ILE A 236 -1.99 16.18 -18.55
C ILE A 236 -3.35 16.87 -18.42
N LEU A 237 -4.35 16.44 -19.19
CA LEU A 237 -5.69 17.02 -19.13
C LEU A 237 -6.29 16.89 -17.72
N TRP A 238 -6.16 15.74 -17.08
CA TRP A 238 -6.64 15.58 -15.71
C TRP A 238 -5.85 16.43 -14.72
N SER A 239 -4.52 16.41 -14.78
CA SER A 239 -3.67 17.19 -13.86
C SER A 239 -3.92 18.71 -13.98
N LEU A 240 -4.24 19.20 -15.18
CA LEU A 240 -4.50 20.62 -15.42
C LEU A 240 -5.92 21.06 -15.09
N VAL A 241 -6.92 20.16 -15.19
CA VAL A 241 -8.33 20.53 -15.07
C VAL A 241 -8.98 19.90 -13.84
N GLY A 242 -8.83 18.59 -13.64
CA GLY A 242 -9.48 17.85 -12.56
C GLY A 242 -8.71 17.86 -11.23
N ALA A 243 -7.37 17.90 -11.27
CA ALA A 243 -6.51 17.89 -10.09
C ALA A 243 -5.57 19.12 -10.06
N ALA A 244 -6.05 20.28 -10.53
CA ALA A 244 -5.24 21.48 -10.72
C ALA A 244 -4.64 21.98 -9.40
N GLU A 245 -5.46 22.02 -8.34
CA GLU A 245 -5.03 22.45 -7.01
C GLU A 245 -3.99 21.51 -6.42
N PHE A 246 -4.24 20.20 -6.45
CA PHE A 246 -3.26 19.20 -6.04
C PHE A 246 -1.94 19.33 -6.82
N THR A 247 -2.03 19.54 -8.14
CA THR A 247 -0.85 19.70 -9.00
C THR A 247 -0.06 20.95 -8.65
N LEU A 248 -0.73 22.06 -8.36
CA LEU A 248 -0.11 23.30 -7.90
C LEU A 248 0.60 23.09 -6.55
N ASN A 249 -0.10 22.51 -5.58
CA ASN A 249 0.43 22.24 -4.24
C ASN A 249 1.64 21.29 -4.29
N LEU A 250 1.56 20.23 -5.10
CA LEU A 250 2.67 19.30 -5.32
C LEU A 250 3.87 20.00 -5.97
N THR A 251 3.64 20.88 -6.94
CA THR A 251 4.72 21.64 -7.61
C THR A 251 5.42 22.57 -6.62
N GLN A 252 4.65 23.29 -5.81
CA GLN A 252 5.20 24.16 -4.76
C GLN A 252 5.97 23.36 -3.71
N PHE A 253 5.45 22.22 -3.29
CA PHE A 253 6.12 21.31 -2.36
C PHE A 253 7.48 20.86 -2.92
N VAL A 254 7.51 20.35 -4.15
CA VAL A 254 8.77 19.90 -4.79
C VAL A 254 9.78 21.03 -4.92
N LEU A 255 9.34 22.23 -5.35
CA LEU A 255 10.21 23.40 -5.46
C LEU A 255 10.77 23.84 -4.10
N GLY A 256 9.96 23.74 -3.03
CA GLY A 256 10.42 23.95 -1.66
C GLY A 256 11.48 22.94 -1.24
N GLN A 257 11.29 21.65 -1.55
CA GLN A 257 12.24 20.59 -1.20
C GLN A 257 13.59 20.72 -1.90
N VAL A 258 13.66 21.30 -3.11
CA VAL A 258 14.95 21.58 -3.79
C VAL A 258 15.85 22.48 -2.93
N GLN A 259 15.29 23.37 -2.11
CA GLN A 259 16.05 24.24 -1.20
C GLN A 259 16.65 23.47 -0.01
N TYR A 260 16.13 22.28 0.31
CA TYR A 260 16.57 21.43 1.42
C TYR A 260 17.53 20.31 1.01
N LEU A 261 18.03 20.30 -0.23
CA LEU A 261 19.02 19.32 -0.71
C LEU A 261 20.30 19.28 0.16
N GLY A 262 20.64 20.36 0.86
CA GLY A 262 21.75 20.40 1.82
C GLY A 262 21.53 19.59 3.12
N PHE A 263 20.30 19.16 3.39
CA PHE A 263 19.91 18.39 4.59
C PHE A 263 19.56 16.93 4.27
N MET A 264 19.98 16.44 3.10
CA MET A 264 19.68 15.08 2.62
C MET A 264 20.02 13.99 3.63
N ASP A 265 21.16 14.09 4.32
CA ASP A 265 21.60 13.10 5.29
C ASP A 265 20.59 12.98 6.46
N GLN A 266 20.05 14.12 6.92
CA GLN A 266 19.08 14.15 8.00
C GLN A 266 17.72 13.58 7.56
N ALA A 267 17.27 13.88 6.34
CA ALA A 267 16.02 13.31 5.81
C ALA A 267 16.09 11.79 5.64
N VAL A 268 17.21 11.27 5.12
CA VAL A 268 17.44 9.82 4.97
C VAL A 268 17.55 9.15 6.34
N GLN A 269 18.24 9.77 7.28
CA GLN A 269 18.40 9.23 8.62
C GLN A 269 17.08 9.18 9.40
N ASN A 270 16.26 10.24 9.34
CA ASN A 270 14.92 10.25 9.95
C ASN A 270 14.03 9.14 9.36
N GLN A 271 14.05 8.93 8.04
CA GLN A 271 13.32 7.85 7.40
C GLN A 271 13.83 6.45 7.81
N TYR A 272 15.13 6.31 8.03
CA TYR A 272 15.73 5.08 8.52
C TYR A 272 15.32 4.80 9.96
N GLU A 273 15.40 5.79 10.85
CA GLU A 273 15.03 5.69 12.26
C GLU A 273 13.53 5.38 12.41
N MET A 274 12.65 6.09 11.70
CA MET A 274 11.20 5.81 11.66
C MET A 274 10.86 4.37 11.26
N ARG A 275 11.69 3.73 10.42
CA ARG A 275 11.41 2.41 9.86
C ARG A 275 12.16 1.27 10.56
N THR A 276 13.21 1.58 11.33
CA THR A 276 14.07 0.58 11.99
C THR A 276 14.15 0.75 13.51
N GLY A 277 13.44 1.73 14.07
CA GLY A 277 13.38 2.02 15.50
C GLY A 277 12.99 0.83 16.36
N THR A 278 13.51 0.81 17.59
CA THR A 278 13.34 -0.25 18.59
C THR A 278 11.92 -0.36 19.15
N GLU A 279 11.05 0.59 18.83
CA GLU A 279 9.79 0.83 19.52
C GLU A 279 8.56 0.27 18.80
N ASN A 280 8.77 -0.36 17.64
CA ASN A 280 7.70 -1.12 17.02
C ASN A 280 7.38 -2.35 17.90
N ILE A 281 6.09 -2.64 18.12
CA ILE A 281 5.60 -3.84 18.82
C ILE A 281 6.18 -5.17 18.30
N PHE A 282 6.68 -5.21 17.06
CA PHE A 282 7.38 -6.37 16.47
C PHE A 282 8.92 -6.28 16.50
N GLY A 283 9.47 -5.23 17.10
CA GLY A 283 10.90 -4.98 17.25
C GLY A 283 11.63 -4.66 15.94
N THR A 284 12.96 -4.57 16.03
CA THR A 284 13.84 -4.20 14.90
C THR A 284 14.03 -5.31 13.87
N LEU A 285 13.68 -6.55 14.21
CA LEU A 285 13.89 -7.73 13.37
C LEU A 285 13.07 -7.69 12.07
N TYR A 286 11.82 -7.23 12.14
CA TYR A 286 10.90 -7.27 10.99
C TYR A 286 11.32 -6.28 9.88
N PRO A 287 11.67 -5.01 10.22
CA PRO A 287 12.34 -4.10 9.28
C PRO A 287 13.62 -4.67 8.67
N GLN A 288 14.48 -5.30 9.47
CA GLN A 288 15.73 -5.88 9.00
C GLN A 288 15.50 -7.01 7.99
N ILE A 289 14.52 -7.89 8.25
CA ILE A 289 14.12 -8.94 7.31
C ILE A 289 13.65 -8.34 5.98
N ARG A 290 12.80 -7.30 6.02
CA ARG A 290 12.31 -6.62 4.81
C ARG A 290 13.45 -5.98 4.02
N THR A 291 14.34 -5.24 4.68
CA THR A 291 15.51 -4.60 4.05
C THR A 291 16.46 -5.63 3.44
N PHE A 292 16.78 -6.70 4.17
CA PHE A 292 17.61 -7.78 3.66
C PHE A 292 16.98 -8.45 2.42
N THR A 293 15.66 -8.64 2.44
CA THR A 293 14.92 -9.18 1.29
C THR A 293 15.06 -8.28 0.07
N ILE A 294 14.87 -6.96 0.22
CA ILE A 294 15.05 -5.99 -0.89
C ILE A 294 16.48 -6.08 -1.44
N LEU A 295 17.50 -6.02 -0.58
CA LEU A 295 18.91 -6.07 -0.98
C LEU A 295 19.22 -7.34 -1.77
N LEU A 296 18.74 -8.48 -1.27
CA LEU A 296 18.99 -9.76 -1.90
C LEU A 296 18.26 -9.91 -3.23
N PHE A 297 17.00 -9.47 -3.33
CA PHE A 297 16.26 -9.45 -4.59
C PHE A 297 16.91 -8.50 -5.60
N GLY A 298 17.42 -7.36 -5.15
CA GLY A 298 18.23 -6.45 -5.96
C GLY A 298 19.48 -7.14 -6.51
N LEU A 299 20.27 -7.79 -5.64
CA LEU A 299 21.47 -8.53 -6.03
C LEU A 299 21.15 -9.68 -7.02
N LEU A 300 20.13 -10.48 -6.74
CA LEU A 300 19.70 -11.57 -7.63
C LEU A 300 19.23 -11.05 -8.99
N THR A 301 18.55 -9.91 -9.00
CA THR A 301 18.11 -9.25 -10.24
C THR A 301 19.30 -8.73 -11.05
N LEU A 302 20.28 -8.11 -10.41
CA LEU A 302 21.53 -7.68 -11.06
C LEU A 302 22.28 -8.87 -11.65
N ILE A 303 22.41 -9.97 -10.90
CA ILE A 303 23.02 -11.22 -11.39
C ILE A 303 22.23 -11.76 -12.58
N GLY A 304 20.89 -11.79 -12.51
CA GLY A 304 20.01 -12.21 -13.61
C GLY A 304 20.20 -11.35 -14.86
N LEU A 305 20.27 -10.03 -14.71
CA LEU A 305 20.54 -9.07 -15.78
C LEU A 305 21.92 -9.27 -16.41
N LEU A 306 22.97 -9.41 -15.60
CA LEU A 306 24.33 -9.67 -16.09
C LEU A 306 24.37 -10.96 -16.92
N ILE A 307 23.80 -12.05 -16.39
CA ILE A 307 23.75 -13.33 -17.10
C ILE A 307 22.96 -13.19 -18.42
N TYR A 308 21.86 -12.44 -18.43
CA TYR A 308 21.13 -12.14 -19.66
C TYR A 308 21.98 -11.35 -20.65
N VAL A 309 22.70 -10.32 -20.21
CA VAL A 309 23.57 -9.52 -21.08
C VAL A 309 24.69 -10.35 -21.69
N PHE A 310 25.29 -11.28 -20.95
CA PHE A 310 26.33 -12.17 -21.45
C PHE A 310 25.80 -13.35 -22.28
N ASN A 311 24.56 -13.80 -22.03
CA ASN A 311 23.94 -14.96 -22.69
C ASN A 311 22.68 -14.61 -23.49
N ARG A 312 22.63 -13.44 -24.14
CA ARG A 312 21.45 -12.91 -24.86
C ARG A 312 20.86 -13.88 -25.89
N LYS A 313 21.67 -14.77 -26.48
CA LYS A 313 21.21 -15.79 -27.45
C LYS A 313 20.44 -16.94 -26.80
N LYS A 314 20.62 -17.16 -25.50
CA LYS A 314 20.09 -18.33 -24.77
C LYS A 314 18.96 -17.95 -23.82
N ILE A 315 18.86 -16.70 -23.36
CA ILE A 315 17.87 -16.26 -22.38
C ILE A 315 16.93 -15.25 -23.05
N SER A 316 15.66 -15.59 -23.15
CA SER A 316 14.60 -14.67 -23.58
C SER A 316 14.10 -13.92 -22.35
N ILE A 317 14.57 -12.69 -22.15
CA ILE A 317 13.90 -11.73 -21.27
C ILE A 317 13.00 -10.87 -22.14
N PRO A 318 11.74 -10.60 -21.75
CA PRO A 318 10.88 -9.68 -22.46
C PRO A 318 11.53 -8.30 -22.52
N LYS A 319 11.90 -7.84 -23.71
CA LYS A 319 12.60 -6.56 -23.89
C LYS A 319 11.79 -5.36 -23.38
N HIS A 320 10.47 -5.50 -23.29
CA HIS A 320 9.53 -4.46 -22.87
C HIS A 320 9.41 -4.31 -21.35
N ILE A 321 10.01 -5.22 -20.56
CA ILE A 321 9.90 -5.21 -19.09
C ILE A 321 11.03 -4.46 -18.38
N LEU A 322 12.10 -4.09 -19.09
CA LEU A 322 13.24 -3.36 -18.51
C LEU A 322 12.86 -2.00 -17.88
N PRO A 323 11.99 -1.16 -18.51
CA PRO A 323 11.53 0.07 -17.88
C PRO A 323 10.82 -0.17 -16.55
N LEU A 324 10.12 -1.30 -16.41
CA LEU A 324 9.41 -1.69 -15.17
C LEU A 324 10.36 -2.09 -14.03
N LEU A 325 11.64 -2.29 -14.32
CA LEU A 325 12.66 -2.50 -13.31
C LEU A 325 13.38 -1.19 -12.94
N PHE A 326 13.76 -0.39 -13.94
CA PHE A 326 14.55 0.83 -13.72
C PHE A 326 13.73 1.97 -13.13
N ILE A 327 12.47 2.15 -13.56
CA ILE A 327 11.63 3.23 -13.04
C ILE A 327 11.46 3.09 -11.52
N PRO A 328 11.08 1.91 -10.97
CA PRO A 328 10.98 1.75 -9.52
C PRO A 328 12.31 1.89 -8.80
N ALA A 329 13.40 1.37 -9.38
CA ALA A 329 14.73 1.49 -8.78
C ALA A 329 15.21 2.96 -8.70
N LEU A 330 14.82 3.81 -9.67
CA LEU A 330 15.12 5.25 -9.65
C LEU A 330 14.14 6.04 -8.76
N ALA A 331 12.89 5.60 -8.67
CA ALA A 331 11.87 6.27 -7.87
C ALA A 331 12.18 6.20 -6.36
N ILE A 332 12.73 5.08 -5.87
CA ILE A 332 13.07 4.90 -4.44
C ILE A 332 14.02 6.00 -3.92
N PRO A 333 15.21 6.23 -4.51
CA PRO A 333 16.10 7.29 -4.02
C PRO A 333 15.52 8.68 -4.29
N LEU A 334 14.91 8.94 -5.45
CA LEU A 334 14.30 10.25 -5.73
C LEU A 334 13.20 10.59 -4.72
N ASP A 335 12.40 9.61 -4.31
CA ASP A 335 11.35 9.80 -3.35
C ASP A 335 11.86 10.04 -1.93
N ALA A 336 12.89 9.29 -1.52
CA ALA A 336 13.56 9.54 -0.25
C ALA A 336 14.14 10.96 -0.17
N LEU A 337 14.55 11.52 -1.31
CA LEU A 337 15.17 12.84 -1.38
C LEU A 337 14.19 14.00 -1.53
N PHE A 338 13.11 13.83 -2.30
CA PHE A 338 12.23 14.93 -2.72
C PHE A 338 10.79 14.83 -2.21
N PHE A 339 10.38 13.66 -1.71
CA PHE A 339 8.99 13.36 -1.42
C PHE A 339 8.79 12.67 -0.06
N ASN A 340 9.82 12.68 0.79
CA ASN A 340 9.77 12.18 2.17
C ASN A 340 9.21 10.74 2.30
N GLY A 341 9.51 9.86 1.33
CA GLY A 341 9.11 8.45 1.41
C GLY A 341 7.69 8.12 0.92
N GLN A 342 6.96 9.06 0.31
CA GLN A 342 5.56 8.87 -0.14
C GLN A 342 5.40 7.86 -1.31
N ILE A 343 6.38 7.79 -2.22
CA ILE A 343 6.41 6.94 -3.42
C ILE A 343 7.33 5.72 -3.21
N TYR A 344 8.14 5.72 -2.15
CA TYR A 344 9.16 4.73 -1.81
C TYR A 344 8.56 3.32 -1.70
N ASP A 345 7.49 3.16 -0.91
CA ASP A 345 6.81 1.88 -0.71
C ASP A 345 6.24 1.34 -2.04
N ARG A 346 5.78 2.23 -2.93
CA ARG A 346 5.33 1.86 -4.28
C ARG A 346 6.48 1.45 -5.19
N GLY A 347 7.62 2.13 -5.09
CA GLY A 347 8.85 1.76 -5.78
C GLY A 347 9.31 0.35 -5.39
N ILE A 348 9.33 0.04 -4.09
CA ILE A 348 9.66 -1.31 -3.62
C ILE A 348 8.62 -2.32 -4.09
N LEU A 349 7.32 -2.01 -3.97
CA LEU A 349 6.26 -2.91 -4.39
C LEU A 349 6.38 -3.31 -5.87
N TYR A 350 6.67 -2.37 -6.77
CA TYR A 350 6.92 -2.68 -8.18
C TYR A 350 8.23 -3.44 -8.39
N LEU A 351 9.30 -3.05 -7.68
CA LEU A 351 10.60 -3.73 -7.76
C LEU A 351 10.47 -5.21 -7.37
N MET A 352 9.80 -5.49 -6.25
CA MET A 352 9.62 -6.84 -5.73
C MET A 352 8.67 -7.69 -6.58
N LEU A 353 7.75 -7.05 -7.30
CA LEU A 353 6.90 -7.70 -8.29
C LEU A 353 7.67 -8.07 -9.56
N VAL A 354 8.58 -7.20 -10.02
CA VAL A 354 9.27 -7.33 -11.31
C VAL A 354 10.58 -8.11 -11.19
N ALA A 355 11.30 -8.01 -10.07
CA ALA A 355 12.57 -8.70 -9.83
C ALA A 355 12.54 -10.22 -10.12
N PRO A 356 11.53 -10.99 -9.67
CA PRO A 356 11.45 -12.44 -9.93
C PRO A 356 11.45 -12.80 -11.41
N LEU A 357 10.94 -11.92 -12.27
CA LEU A 357 10.84 -12.16 -13.71
C LEU A 357 12.23 -12.19 -14.37
N PHE A 358 13.23 -11.55 -13.75
CA PHE A 358 14.61 -11.52 -14.24
C PHE A 358 15.45 -12.68 -13.69
N PHE A 359 15.38 -12.92 -12.37
CA PHE A 359 16.27 -13.89 -11.75
C PHE A 359 15.74 -15.33 -11.83
N ILE A 360 14.42 -15.59 -11.72
CA ILE A 360 13.90 -16.97 -11.68
C ILE A 360 14.15 -17.76 -12.96
N PRO A 361 13.89 -17.23 -14.18
CA PRO A 361 14.20 -17.95 -15.41
C PRO A 361 15.68 -18.30 -15.55
N THR A 362 16.55 -17.46 -14.97
CA THR A 362 17.99 -17.63 -14.98
C THR A 362 18.44 -18.70 -13.96
N LEU A 363 17.83 -18.73 -12.78
CA LEU A 363 18.16 -19.66 -11.70
C LEU A 363 17.68 -21.08 -11.97
N LEU A 364 16.47 -21.25 -12.51
CA LEU A 364 15.88 -22.58 -12.77
C LEU A 364 16.60 -23.37 -13.88
N ARG A 365 17.52 -22.75 -14.62
CA ARG A 365 18.27 -23.40 -15.70
C ARG A 365 19.57 -24.09 -15.23
N LYS A 366 20.03 -23.83 -14.01
CA LYS A 366 21.29 -24.41 -13.50
C LYS A 366 21.17 -25.92 -13.21
N LYS A 367 22.29 -26.61 -13.04
CA LYS A 367 22.34 -28.05 -12.70
C LYS A 367 21.38 -28.35 -11.53
N LYS A 368 20.73 -29.53 -11.53
CA LYS A 368 19.67 -29.91 -10.56
C LYS A 368 20.00 -29.54 -9.10
N ILE A 369 21.25 -29.72 -8.67
CA ILE A 369 21.70 -29.42 -7.29
C ILE A 369 21.73 -27.92 -7.00
N THR A 370 22.29 -27.10 -7.89
CA THR A 370 22.33 -25.63 -7.68
C THR A 370 20.95 -25.02 -7.80
N ALA A 371 20.10 -25.55 -8.70
CA ALA A 371 18.70 -25.16 -8.77
C ALA A 371 17.94 -25.49 -7.46
N ALA A 372 18.16 -26.67 -6.88
CA ALA A 372 17.53 -27.08 -5.63
C ALA A 372 17.97 -26.19 -4.45
N LEU A 373 19.28 -25.98 -4.27
CA LEU A 373 19.82 -25.13 -3.19
C LEU A 373 19.31 -23.68 -3.29
N THR A 374 19.31 -23.10 -4.49
CA THR A 374 18.78 -21.76 -4.68
C THR A 374 17.26 -21.69 -4.47
N THR A 375 16.52 -22.73 -4.84
CA THR A 375 15.07 -22.81 -4.58
C THR A 375 14.79 -22.85 -3.08
N ILE A 376 15.54 -23.64 -2.30
CA ILE A 376 15.41 -23.69 -0.84
C ILE A 376 15.73 -22.32 -0.22
N LEU A 377 16.82 -21.68 -0.67
CA LEU A 377 17.19 -20.35 -0.19
C LEU A 377 16.10 -19.32 -0.48
N VAL A 378 15.62 -19.24 -1.73
CA VAL A 378 14.54 -18.34 -2.14
C VAL A 378 13.26 -18.63 -1.35
N ALA A 379 12.90 -19.89 -1.16
CA ALA A 379 11.73 -20.27 -0.35
C ALA A 379 11.88 -19.83 1.11
N GLY A 380 13.05 -20.01 1.72
CA GLY A 380 13.33 -19.54 3.08
C GLY A 380 13.16 -18.02 3.21
N ILE A 381 13.69 -17.25 2.25
CA ILE A 381 13.54 -15.79 2.20
C ILE A 381 12.09 -15.39 2.01
N VAL A 382 11.35 -16.11 1.14
CA VAL A 382 9.93 -15.86 0.92
C VAL A 382 9.14 -16.02 2.20
N VAL A 383 9.37 -17.12 2.93
CA VAL A 383 8.71 -17.38 4.21
C VAL A 383 9.07 -16.33 5.25
N SER A 384 10.37 -16.00 5.38
CA SER A 384 10.82 -14.96 6.31
C SER A 384 10.20 -13.61 5.99
N CYS A 385 10.21 -13.18 4.73
CA CYS A 385 9.60 -11.92 4.33
C CYS A 385 8.09 -11.93 4.57
N ALA A 386 7.38 -12.97 4.12
CA ALA A 386 5.94 -13.13 4.30
C ALA A 386 5.52 -13.14 5.77
N SER A 387 6.37 -13.63 6.69
CA SER A 387 6.10 -13.56 8.13
C SER A 387 5.93 -12.13 8.66
N THR A 388 6.43 -11.14 7.92
CA THR A 388 6.31 -9.71 8.25
C THR A 388 5.09 -9.05 7.61
N MET A 389 4.19 -9.77 6.93
CA MET A 389 3.12 -9.15 6.11
C MET A 389 2.22 -8.15 6.87
N PHE A 390 1.96 -8.39 8.15
CA PHE A 390 1.13 -7.51 8.98
C PHE A 390 1.89 -6.39 9.70
N TYR A 391 3.20 -6.30 9.51
CA TYR A 391 4.06 -5.31 10.16
C TYR A 391 3.63 -3.86 9.90
N GLN A 392 3.24 -3.53 8.67
CA GLN A 392 2.75 -2.17 8.37
C GLN A 392 1.31 -1.97 8.79
N GLN A 393 0.45 -2.99 8.65
CA GLN A 393 -0.96 -2.88 9.06
C GLN A 393 -1.13 -2.65 10.56
N SER A 394 -0.20 -3.14 11.39
CA SER A 394 -0.26 -2.91 12.83
C SER A 394 -0.12 -1.44 13.24
N LEU A 395 0.42 -0.59 12.37
CA LEU A 395 0.52 0.86 12.61
C LEU A 395 -0.82 1.58 12.39
N TYR A 396 -1.74 0.98 11.63
CA TYR A 396 -3.01 1.58 11.22
C TYR A 396 -4.22 0.81 11.76
N THR A 397 -4.02 -0.02 12.80
CA THR A 397 -5.03 -0.95 13.27
C THR A 397 -6.08 -0.28 14.15
N SER A 398 -7.36 -0.36 13.78
CA SER A 398 -8.50 -0.02 14.66
C SER A 398 -8.96 -1.29 15.38
N SER A 399 -8.69 -1.40 16.68
CA SER A 399 -9.11 -2.56 17.47
C SER A 399 -10.58 -2.43 17.89
N ALA A 400 -11.22 -3.57 18.21
CA ALA A 400 -12.58 -3.55 18.76
C ALA A 400 -12.63 -2.83 20.11
N GLU A 401 -11.53 -2.88 20.87
CA GLU A 401 -11.37 -2.19 22.14
C GLU A 401 -11.27 -0.66 21.97
N SER A 402 -10.61 -0.16 20.91
CA SER A 402 -10.56 1.28 20.58
C SER A 402 -11.96 1.81 20.27
N ILE A 403 -12.73 1.04 19.49
CA ILE A 403 -14.09 1.41 19.10
C ILE A 403 -15.00 1.39 20.34
N ALA A 404 -14.93 0.34 21.17
CA ALA A 404 -15.72 0.25 22.39
C ALA A 404 -15.38 1.35 23.42
N ALA A 405 -14.11 1.73 23.56
CA ALA A 405 -13.71 2.86 24.41
C ALA A 405 -14.26 4.19 23.88
N SER A 406 -14.22 4.39 22.56
CA SER A 406 -14.82 5.56 21.92
C SER A 406 -16.34 5.60 22.12
N ASP A 407 -17.05 4.49 21.91
CA ASP A 407 -18.50 4.41 22.08
C ASP A 407 -18.90 4.65 23.55
N TYR A 408 -18.17 4.06 24.52
CA TYR A 408 -18.41 4.33 25.94
C TYR A 408 -18.27 5.83 26.28
N LEU A 409 -17.23 6.49 25.73
CA LEU A 409 -17.01 7.91 26.01
C LEU A 409 -18.02 8.81 25.30
N SER A 410 -18.44 8.48 24.09
CA SER A 410 -19.43 9.28 23.37
C SER A 410 -20.83 9.16 23.98
N GLU A 411 -21.18 8.00 24.52
CA GLU A 411 -22.50 7.75 25.11
C GLU A 411 -22.61 8.19 26.57
N GLU A 412 -21.55 8.02 27.37
CA GLU A 412 -21.64 8.14 28.84
C GLU A 412 -20.90 9.35 29.41
N VAL A 413 -20.05 10.05 28.63
CA VAL A 413 -19.17 11.11 29.13
C VAL A 413 -19.25 12.40 28.28
N PRO A 414 -20.10 13.37 28.68
CA PRO A 414 -20.19 14.67 28.03
C PRO A 414 -18.85 15.43 28.06
N GLN A 415 -18.55 16.19 27.01
CA GLN A 415 -17.35 17.03 26.87
C GLN A 415 -16.03 16.26 26.94
N THR A 416 -15.92 15.20 26.14
CA THR A 416 -14.68 14.44 25.99
C THR A 416 -13.73 15.17 25.01
N TYR A 417 -12.44 15.14 25.26
CA TYR A 417 -11.38 15.55 24.35
C TYR A 417 -10.59 14.32 23.95
N VAL A 418 -10.49 14.10 22.64
CA VAL A 418 -9.61 13.06 22.13
C VAL A 418 -8.31 13.74 21.77
N ILE A 419 -7.31 13.58 22.63
CA ILE A 419 -5.97 14.10 22.42
C ILE A 419 -5.18 12.98 21.77
N GLY A 420 -5.06 13.11 20.45
CA GLY A 420 -4.42 12.21 19.48
C GLY A 420 -5.11 10.88 19.18
N GLY A 421 -4.62 10.27 18.10
CA GLY A 421 -5.26 9.17 17.39
C GLY A 421 -6.20 9.70 16.30
N TYR A 422 -6.14 9.14 15.10
CA TYR A 422 -7.19 9.36 14.10
C TYR A 422 -8.28 8.31 14.33
N TYR A 423 -9.35 8.71 15.01
CA TYR A 423 -10.53 7.86 15.18
C TYR A 423 -11.42 7.88 13.94
N PRO A 424 -12.11 6.76 13.63
CA PRO A 424 -13.37 6.75 12.90
C PRO A 424 -14.24 7.93 13.21
N TYR A 425 -14.41 8.79 12.20
CA TYR A 425 -15.53 9.69 12.16
C TYR A 425 -16.77 8.81 12.12
N LYS A 426 -17.62 8.95 13.13
CA LYS A 426 -18.97 8.38 13.15
C LYS A 426 -19.87 9.57 12.85
N ASP A 427 -20.45 9.61 11.66
CA ASP A 427 -21.35 10.69 11.25
C ASP A 427 -22.79 10.17 11.21
N TRP A 428 -23.47 10.08 12.35
CA TRP A 428 -24.94 10.02 12.35
C TRP A 428 -25.52 10.59 13.66
N GLY A 429 -26.01 11.83 13.59
CA GLY A 429 -27.05 12.37 14.48
C GLY A 429 -26.57 13.28 15.61
N ASP A 430 -27.35 14.33 15.87
CA ASP A 430 -27.16 15.26 16.99
C ASP A 430 -27.20 14.51 18.33
N GLY A 431 -26.04 14.38 18.98
CA GLY A 431 -25.90 13.75 20.29
C GLY A 431 -24.49 13.68 20.86
N GLU A 432 -23.44 13.80 20.04
CA GLU A 432 -22.05 13.74 20.54
C GLU A 432 -21.48 15.13 20.84
N SER A 433 -20.99 15.35 22.07
CA SER A 433 -20.19 16.54 22.41
C SER A 433 -18.78 16.12 22.85
N TYR A 434 -17.90 15.86 21.88
CA TYR A 434 -16.47 15.71 22.15
C TYR A 434 -15.67 16.50 21.11
N GLN A 435 -14.51 17.03 21.51
CA GLN A 435 -13.64 17.82 20.63
C GLN A 435 -12.36 17.06 20.34
N ARG A 436 -12.04 16.92 19.06
CA ARG A 436 -10.78 16.33 18.60
C ARG A 436 -9.70 17.42 18.64
N LEU A 437 -8.64 17.18 19.40
CA LEU A 437 -7.50 18.08 19.47
C LEU A 437 -6.25 17.32 19.04
N GLN A 438 -5.55 17.83 18.03
CA GLN A 438 -4.22 17.32 17.70
C GLN A 438 -3.27 17.72 18.82
N PHE A 439 -2.42 16.79 19.31
CA PHE A 439 -1.45 17.16 20.35
C PHE A 439 -0.54 18.31 19.90
N SER A 440 -0.22 18.42 18.62
CA SER A 440 0.63 19.51 18.12
C SER A 440 -0.02 20.87 18.25
N ALA A 441 -1.36 20.94 18.25
CA ALA A 441 -2.11 22.17 18.44
C ALA A 441 -2.22 22.55 19.92
N THR A 442 -2.12 21.56 20.81
CA THR A 442 -2.24 21.77 22.25
C THR A 442 -0.90 21.82 22.97
N TYR A 443 0.16 21.24 22.44
CA TYR A 443 1.47 21.20 23.08
C TYR A 443 2.14 22.60 23.09
N PRO A 444 2.78 23.02 24.19
CA PRO A 444 2.97 22.33 25.47
C PRO A 444 1.93 22.72 26.54
N THR A 445 0.72 23.13 26.16
CA THR A 445 -0.34 23.48 27.11
C THR A 445 -0.74 22.25 27.91
N THR A 446 -0.73 22.37 29.24
CA THR A 446 -1.07 21.28 30.15
C THR A 446 -2.55 20.89 30.05
N VAL A 447 -2.91 19.67 30.46
CA VAL A 447 -4.32 19.22 30.49
C VAL A 447 -5.17 20.15 31.36
N LEU A 448 -4.61 20.64 32.47
CA LEU A 448 -5.26 21.59 33.38
C LEU A 448 -5.50 22.97 32.73
N GLU A 449 -4.51 23.50 32.01
CA GLU A 449 -4.65 24.78 31.29
C GLU A 449 -5.66 24.67 30.14
N MET A 450 -5.67 23.54 29.42
CA MET A 450 -6.68 23.27 28.41
C MET A 450 -8.08 23.23 29.01
N ALA A 451 -8.26 22.55 30.14
CA ALA A 451 -9.54 22.55 30.82
C ALA A 451 -9.95 23.93 31.33
N SER A 452 -8.99 24.75 31.77
CA SER A 452 -9.28 26.11 32.22
C SER A 452 -9.77 27.03 31.09
N SER A 453 -9.36 26.77 29.85
CA SER A 453 -9.71 27.57 28.67
C SER A 453 -10.90 27.00 27.89
N SER A 454 -11.07 25.68 27.91
CA SER A 454 -12.03 24.95 27.05
C SER A 454 -13.15 24.27 27.85
N GLY A 455 -13.04 24.21 29.18
CA GLY A 455 -13.99 23.55 30.08
C GLY A 455 -13.46 22.23 30.65
N SER A 456 -14.03 21.78 31.76
CA SER A 456 -13.70 20.47 32.35
C SER A 456 -14.13 19.34 31.42
N GLY A 457 -13.21 18.45 31.07
CA GLY A 457 -13.48 17.32 30.18
C GLY A 457 -12.62 16.11 30.47
N SER A 458 -12.88 15.06 29.71
CA SER A 458 -12.19 13.77 29.79
C SER A 458 -11.25 13.60 28.62
N TYR A 459 -10.03 13.13 28.83
CA TYR A 459 -8.99 13.07 27.81
C TYR A 459 -8.63 11.61 27.53
N LEU A 460 -8.80 11.15 26.30
CA LEU A 460 -8.47 9.78 25.89
C LEU A 460 -7.10 9.72 25.21
N PHE A 461 -6.24 8.85 25.72
CA PHE A 461 -4.93 8.48 25.17
C PHE A 461 -4.91 6.99 24.84
N ASP A 462 -4.24 6.60 23.74
CA ASP A 462 -4.10 5.20 23.35
C ASP A 462 -2.74 4.84 22.74
N ASP A 463 -2.41 3.55 22.76
CA ASP A 463 -1.15 3.02 22.21
C ASP A 463 -0.99 3.30 20.70
N THR A 464 -2.10 3.45 19.98
CA THR A 464 -2.05 3.76 18.54
C THR A 464 -1.54 5.19 18.35
N THR A 465 -2.00 6.10 19.18
CA THR A 465 -1.60 7.50 19.21
C THR A 465 -0.11 7.65 19.51
N GLU A 466 0.39 6.90 20.49
CA GLU A 466 1.83 6.80 20.77
C GLU A 466 2.61 6.40 19.51
N LEU A 467 2.19 5.32 18.84
CA LEU A 467 2.83 4.83 17.61
C LEU A 467 2.81 5.87 16.48
N TRP A 468 1.70 6.59 16.31
CA TRP A 468 1.58 7.64 15.29
C TRP A 468 2.44 8.85 15.60
N TYR A 469 2.59 9.24 16.88
CA TYR A 469 3.51 10.32 17.27
C TYR A 469 4.97 9.91 17.13
N LYS A 470 5.31 8.66 17.39
CA LYS A 470 6.65 8.13 17.14
C LYS A 470 6.96 8.06 15.64
N GLN A 471 5.95 7.78 14.81
CA GLN A 471 6.13 7.68 13.36
C GLN A 471 6.08 9.05 12.65
N TRP A 472 5.19 9.96 13.04
CA TRP A 472 4.91 11.20 12.30
C TRP A 472 5.02 12.48 13.15
N GLY A 473 5.21 12.34 14.47
CA GLY A 473 5.30 13.43 15.43
C GLY A 473 6.67 13.53 16.10
N ILE A 474 6.72 14.24 17.23
CA ILE A 474 7.91 14.33 18.09
C ILE A 474 7.55 13.58 19.38
N GLU A 475 8.28 12.52 19.70
CA GLU A 475 8.04 11.63 20.84
C GLU A 475 7.87 12.39 22.17
N ASP A 476 8.73 13.38 22.42
CA ASP A 476 8.69 14.26 23.59
C ASP A 476 7.32 14.91 23.83
N ARG A 477 6.51 15.10 22.77
CA ARG A 477 5.16 15.69 22.87
C ARG A 477 4.15 14.71 23.45
N TYR A 478 4.25 13.43 23.10
CA TYR A 478 3.38 12.39 23.67
C TYR A 478 3.75 12.18 25.13
N ASP A 479 5.05 12.01 25.40
CA ASP A 479 5.59 11.83 26.75
C ASP A 479 5.22 12.99 27.68
N PHE A 480 5.19 14.23 27.18
CA PHE A 480 4.78 15.38 27.96
C PHE A 480 3.39 15.22 28.59
N TYR A 481 2.40 14.74 27.84
CA TYR A 481 1.05 14.54 28.38
C TYR A 481 0.92 13.24 29.15
N LEU A 482 1.58 12.17 28.73
CA LEU A 482 1.64 10.92 29.49
C LEU A 482 2.21 11.15 30.89
N ASN A 483 3.27 11.97 31.00
CA ASN A 483 3.86 12.34 32.29
C ASN A 483 2.93 13.21 33.17
N GLN A 484 1.90 13.83 32.60
CA GLN A 484 0.87 14.56 33.37
C GLN A 484 -0.24 13.64 33.90
N GLU A 485 -0.26 12.37 33.54
CA GLU A 485 -1.24 11.37 34.03
C GLU A 485 -1.34 11.38 35.55
N ILE A 486 -0.19 11.42 36.23
CA ILE A 486 -0.09 11.36 37.70
C ILE A 486 -0.82 12.53 38.38
N MET A 487 -0.95 13.66 37.70
CA MET A 487 -1.58 14.87 38.25
C MET A 487 -3.11 14.90 38.04
N ASN A 488 -3.67 13.96 37.26
CA ASN A 488 -5.07 13.93 36.88
C ASN A 488 -5.76 12.65 37.39
N SER A 489 -7.10 12.64 37.38
CA SER A 489 -7.85 11.46 37.85
C SER A 489 -8.03 10.49 36.70
N LYS A 490 -7.53 9.27 36.83
CA LYS A 490 -7.78 8.21 35.85
C LYS A 490 -9.08 7.48 36.18
N VAL A 491 -10.00 7.39 35.22
CA VAL A 491 -11.29 6.69 35.42
C VAL A 491 -11.36 5.41 34.61
N TYR A 492 -10.65 5.32 33.49
CA TYR A 492 -10.60 4.12 32.65
C TYR A 492 -9.15 3.82 32.27
N ASP A 493 -8.69 2.63 32.64
CA ASP A 493 -7.41 2.04 32.26
C ASP A 493 -7.61 0.55 32.03
N ASN A 494 -7.39 0.10 30.79
CA ASN A 494 -7.36 -1.33 30.49
C ASN A 494 -5.97 -1.80 30.03
N GLY A 495 -4.93 -0.98 30.26
CA GLY A 495 -3.56 -1.21 29.82
C GLY A 495 -3.31 -0.92 28.34
N ARG A 496 -4.30 -0.42 27.59
CA ARG A 496 -4.17 0.04 26.20
C ARG A 496 -4.76 1.43 25.96
N TYR A 497 -5.80 1.78 26.72
CA TYR A 497 -6.46 3.08 26.68
C TYR A 497 -6.40 3.69 28.07
N GLN A 498 -6.16 4.99 28.11
CA GLN A 498 -6.14 5.76 29.34
C GLN A 498 -7.08 6.94 29.19
N VAL A 499 -8.08 7.03 30.07
CA VAL A 499 -8.95 8.20 30.15
C VAL A 499 -8.62 8.99 31.40
N MET A 500 -8.14 10.21 31.19
CA MET A 500 -7.79 11.16 32.24
C MET A 500 -8.89 12.21 32.38
N PHE A 501 -9.42 12.39 33.57
CA PHE A 501 -10.32 13.49 33.91
C PHE A 501 -9.52 14.60 34.55
N VAL A 502 -9.76 15.83 34.09
CA VAL A 502 -9.22 16.99 34.79
C VAL A 502 -9.96 17.17 36.10
N ARG A 503 -9.20 17.41 37.17
CA ARG A 503 -9.77 17.80 38.46
C ARG A 503 -10.57 19.09 38.29
N GLY A 504 -11.88 19.00 38.48
CA GLY A 504 -12.72 20.19 38.58
C GLY A 504 -12.30 21.03 39.79
N THR A 505 -12.19 22.34 39.59
CA THR A 505 -12.25 23.33 40.67
C THR A 505 -13.62 23.95 40.71
#